data_AF-A0A7W7RG05-F1
#
_entry.id   AF-A0A7W7RG05-F1
#
_cell.length_a   1.000
_cell.length_b   1.000
_cell.length_c   1.000
_cell.angle_alpha   90.00
_cell.angle_beta   90.00
_cell.angle_gamma   90.00
#
_symmetry.space_group_name_H-M   'P 1'
#
loop_
_entity.id
_entity.type
_entity.pdbx_description
1 polymer ?
#
loop_
_entity_poly.entity_id
_entity_poly.type
_entity_poly.pdbx_seq_one_letter_code
_entity_poly.pdbx_strand_id
1 'polypeptide(L)'
;MGPTTTLLLRQEWDHHVADSLETWRDRFWYRVGDTPPHEWTLRDPEALGLPLETYGRACIIEGQPWDESCDVFLDENGLLADLLGHHPASVVSLAMMSNGEPDHRVLAASAVSLARYFDALVHLGGKLDIAEGGDSRVRENARHLPGAVYQCPRETPRGRLTLTHILDADALAAWMAHPRFHMVK
;
A
#
# COMPACT_ATOMS: atom_id res chain seq x y z
N MET A 1 15.10 -6.23 0.97
CA MET A 1 13.66 -6.02 0.70
C MET A 1 13.34 -4.58 1.04
N GLY A 2 12.77 -3.87 0.07
CA GLY A 2 12.35 -2.48 0.19
C GLY A 2 11.06 -2.32 1.00
N PRO A 3 10.43 -1.14 0.94
CA PRO A 3 9.11 -0.93 1.54
C PRO A 3 8.06 -1.80 0.84
N THR A 4 7.00 -2.13 1.59
CA THR A 4 5.85 -2.88 1.10
C THR A 4 4.55 -2.18 1.49
N THR A 5 3.49 -2.44 0.74
CA THR A 5 2.14 -2.01 1.11
C THR A 5 1.12 -2.95 0.49
N THR A 6 -0.08 -2.96 1.05
CA THR A 6 -1.17 -3.82 0.61
C THR A 6 -2.40 -2.98 0.36
N LEU A 7 -3.00 -3.11 -0.81
CA LEU A 7 -4.31 -2.57 -1.11
C LEU A 7 -5.39 -3.56 -0.66
N LEU A 8 -6.40 -3.04 0.02
CA LEU A 8 -7.57 -3.75 0.52
C LEU A 8 -8.73 -3.46 -0.42
N LEU A 9 -9.16 -4.48 -1.17
CA LEU A 9 -10.21 -4.36 -2.18
C LEU A 9 -11.54 -4.90 -1.63
N ARG A 10 -12.64 -4.25 -2.01
CA ARG A 10 -14.00 -4.73 -1.70
C ARG A 10 -14.47 -5.83 -2.65
N GLN A 11 -13.88 -5.89 -3.84
CA GLN A 11 -14.24 -6.79 -4.91
C GLN A 11 -13.66 -8.17 -4.65
N GLU A 12 -14.45 -9.22 -4.90
CA GLU A 12 -13.94 -10.59 -4.93
C GLU A 12 -12.89 -10.74 -6.03
N TRP A 13 -11.89 -11.59 -5.79
CA TRP A 13 -10.86 -11.85 -6.78
C TRP A 13 -11.39 -12.76 -7.89
N ASP A 14 -11.84 -12.16 -8.98
CA ASP A 14 -12.29 -12.85 -10.18
C ASP A 14 -11.41 -12.51 -11.40
N HIS A 15 -11.79 -13.05 -12.57
CA HIS A 15 -11.10 -12.77 -13.83
C HIS A 15 -11.14 -11.29 -14.23
N HIS A 16 -12.23 -10.56 -13.92
CA HIS A 16 -12.32 -9.14 -14.23
C HIS A 16 -11.37 -8.29 -13.39
N VAL A 17 -11.25 -8.58 -12.09
CA VAL A 17 -10.28 -7.90 -11.21
C VAL A 17 -8.85 -8.23 -11.64
N ALA A 18 -8.57 -9.50 -11.97
CA ALA A 18 -7.26 -9.92 -12.46
C ALA A 18 -6.87 -9.22 -13.78
N ASP A 19 -7.78 -9.19 -14.77
CA ASP A 19 -7.57 -8.51 -16.06
C ASP A 19 -7.42 -7.00 -15.89
N SER A 20 -8.15 -6.42 -14.94
CA SER A 20 -8.05 -5.00 -14.60
C SER A 20 -6.68 -4.66 -13.99
N LEU A 21 -6.16 -5.53 -13.12
CA LEU A 21 -4.81 -5.37 -12.57
C LEU A 21 -3.76 -5.52 -13.67
N GLU A 22 -3.90 -6.51 -14.56
CA GLU A 22 -2.96 -6.69 -15.66
C GLU A 22 -2.99 -5.49 -16.61
N THR A 23 -4.18 -4.97 -16.95
CA THR A 23 -4.32 -3.73 -17.75
C THR A 23 -3.61 -2.54 -17.08
N TRP A 24 -3.73 -2.41 -15.76
CA TRP A 24 -3.02 -1.38 -15.01
C TRP A 24 -1.49 -1.60 -15.05
N ARG A 25 -1.02 -2.84 -14.85
CA ARG A 25 0.42 -3.17 -14.93
C ARG A 25 0.96 -2.89 -16.32
N ASP A 26 0.27 -3.36 -17.35
CA ASP A 26 0.60 -3.14 -18.76
C ASP A 26 0.52 -1.69 -19.18
N ARG A 27 0.06 -0.77 -18.33
CA ARG A 27 0.16 0.66 -18.58
C ARG A 27 1.48 1.24 -18.07
N PHE A 28 1.85 0.91 -16.83
CA PHE A 28 2.96 1.59 -16.11
C PHE A 28 4.23 0.75 -15.98
N TRP A 29 4.15 -0.56 -16.15
CA TRP A 29 5.19 -1.53 -15.85
C TRP A 29 5.42 -2.48 -17.03
N TYR A 30 6.59 -3.12 -17.06
CA TYR A 30 6.82 -4.30 -17.90
C TYR A 30 7.34 -5.45 -17.03
N ARG A 31 6.95 -6.68 -17.38
CA ARG A 31 7.36 -7.88 -16.66
C ARG A 31 8.81 -8.24 -17.01
N VAL A 32 9.57 -8.66 -16.00
CA VAL A 32 10.94 -9.16 -16.17
C VAL A 32 10.97 -10.64 -15.78
N GLY A 33 11.19 -11.49 -16.78
CA GLY A 33 11.27 -12.94 -16.62
C GLY A 33 9.90 -13.63 -16.49
N ASP A 34 9.93 -14.95 -16.61
CA ASP A 34 8.73 -15.80 -16.62
C ASP A 34 8.53 -16.58 -15.31
N THR A 35 9.49 -16.52 -14.39
CA THR A 35 9.46 -17.28 -13.13
C THR A 35 8.89 -16.44 -11.98
N PRO A 36 7.89 -16.95 -11.24
CA PRO A 36 7.40 -16.31 -10.02
C PRO A 36 8.45 -16.22 -8.89
N PRO A 37 8.37 -15.23 -7.99
CA PRO A 37 7.45 -14.08 -8.04
C PRO A 37 7.78 -13.18 -9.23
N HIS A 38 6.74 -12.68 -9.91
CA HIS A 38 6.95 -11.86 -11.10
C HIS A 38 7.50 -10.49 -10.72
N GLU A 39 8.70 -10.18 -11.19
CA GLU A 39 9.31 -8.86 -11.05
C GLU A 39 8.81 -7.94 -12.17
N TRP A 40 8.45 -6.72 -11.80
CA TRP A 40 7.96 -5.69 -12.70
C TRP A 40 8.91 -4.51 -12.66
N THR A 41 9.22 -3.94 -13.82
CA THR A 41 10.06 -2.74 -13.93
C THR A 41 9.24 -1.56 -14.40
N LEU A 42 9.37 -0.42 -13.70
CA LEU A 42 8.63 0.80 -14.00
C LEU A 42 9.10 1.35 -15.35
N ARG A 43 8.14 1.60 -16.24
CA ARG A 43 8.41 2.00 -17.63
C ARG A 43 7.92 3.41 -17.97
N ASP A 44 6.88 3.88 -17.29
CA ASP A 44 6.27 5.19 -17.51
C ASP A 44 6.05 5.90 -16.17
N PRO A 45 7.12 6.45 -15.56
CA PRO A 45 7.03 7.15 -14.27
C PRO A 45 6.17 8.42 -14.37
N GLU A 46 6.23 9.14 -15.49
CA GLU A 46 5.52 10.41 -15.64
C GLU A 46 4.00 10.21 -15.63
N ALA A 47 3.49 9.10 -16.17
CA ALA A 47 2.08 8.74 -16.09
C ALA A 47 1.59 8.45 -14.65
N LEU A 48 2.50 8.20 -13.71
CA LEU A 48 2.24 8.12 -12.27
C LEU A 48 2.51 9.45 -11.53
N GLY A 49 2.88 10.51 -12.25
CA GLY A 49 3.28 11.79 -11.67
C GLY A 49 4.65 11.75 -10.99
N LEU A 50 5.52 10.81 -11.40
CA LEU A 50 6.87 10.67 -10.88
C LEU A 50 7.91 11.26 -11.85
N PRO A 51 9.08 11.64 -11.34
CA PRO A 51 10.20 12.08 -12.18
C PRO A 51 10.74 10.95 -13.08
N LEU A 52 11.26 11.30 -14.27
CA LEU A 52 11.78 10.32 -15.23
C LEU A 52 12.95 9.47 -14.66
N GLU A 53 13.74 10.00 -13.72
CA GLU A 53 14.83 9.27 -13.08
C GLU A 53 14.38 8.06 -12.24
N THR A 54 13.08 7.90 -11.99
CA THR A 54 12.55 6.68 -11.35
C THR A 54 12.26 5.56 -12.36
N TYR A 55 12.47 5.77 -13.66
CA TYR A 55 12.42 4.71 -14.66
C TYR A 55 13.32 3.52 -14.27
N GLY A 56 12.90 2.30 -14.58
CA GLY A 56 13.73 1.11 -14.36
C GLY A 56 13.68 0.54 -12.93
N ARG A 57 12.91 1.15 -12.02
CA ARG A 57 12.74 0.67 -10.64
C ARG A 57 11.93 -0.63 -10.63
N ALA A 58 12.36 -1.60 -9.82
CA ALA A 58 11.76 -2.91 -9.73
C ALA A 58 10.79 -3.07 -8.56
N CYS A 59 9.67 -3.74 -8.81
CA CYS A 59 8.59 -3.99 -7.86
C CYS A 59 8.01 -5.40 -8.06
N ILE A 60 7.64 -6.08 -6.98
CA ILE A 60 6.73 -7.21 -7.02
C ILE A 60 5.31 -6.66 -6.86
N ILE A 61 4.42 -7.08 -7.77
CA ILE A 61 3.02 -6.65 -7.79
C ILE A 61 2.19 -7.92 -7.88
N GLU A 62 1.48 -8.28 -6.82
CA GLU A 62 0.74 -9.55 -6.73
C GLU A 62 -0.66 -9.30 -6.21
N GLY A 63 -1.65 -9.95 -6.80
CA GLY A 63 -3.03 -9.87 -6.36
C GLY A 63 -3.59 -11.26 -6.11
N GLN A 64 -4.44 -11.36 -5.09
CA GLN A 64 -5.00 -12.64 -4.64
C GLN A 64 -6.32 -12.41 -3.89
N PRO A 65 -7.18 -13.45 -3.76
CA PRO A 65 -8.29 -13.44 -2.83
C PRO A 65 -7.81 -13.13 -1.40
N TRP A 66 -8.67 -12.53 -0.58
CA TRP A 66 -8.40 -12.44 0.85
C TRP A 66 -8.47 -13.85 1.45
N ASP A 67 -7.45 -14.25 2.19
CA ASP A 67 -7.41 -15.52 2.90
C ASP A 67 -6.67 -15.40 4.24
N GLU A 68 -6.65 -16.50 5.01
CA GLU A 68 -6.00 -16.56 6.32
C GLU A 68 -4.49 -16.25 6.27
N SER A 69 -3.85 -16.35 5.10
CA SER A 69 -2.43 -15.98 4.94
C SER A 69 -2.23 -14.47 4.88
N CYS A 70 -3.26 -13.72 4.49
CA CYS A 70 -3.33 -12.26 4.59
C CYS A 70 -3.58 -11.81 6.04
N ASP A 71 -4.30 -12.62 6.82
CA ASP A 71 -4.81 -12.29 8.17
C ASP A 71 -3.76 -12.21 9.26
N VAL A 72 -2.64 -12.95 9.17
CA VAL A 72 -1.68 -13.09 10.29
C VAL A 72 -1.09 -11.74 10.75
N PHE A 73 -1.24 -10.67 9.97
CA PHE A 73 -0.78 -9.34 10.35
C PHE A 73 -1.81 -8.22 10.19
N LEU A 74 -2.96 -8.48 9.57
CA LEU A 74 -3.90 -7.43 9.16
C LEU A 74 -5.18 -7.41 9.98
N ASP A 75 -5.68 -8.56 10.42
CA ASP A 75 -6.97 -8.65 11.13
C ASP A 75 -6.96 -9.66 12.28
N GLU A 76 -5.89 -9.64 13.09
CA GLU A 76 -5.89 -10.37 14.35
C GLU A 76 -7.06 -9.86 15.22
N ASN A 77 -8.13 -10.67 15.29
CA ASN A 77 -9.38 -10.48 16.05
C ASN A 77 -10.55 -9.73 15.35
N GLY A 78 -10.57 -9.56 14.03
CA GLY A 78 -11.72 -8.92 13.34
C GLY A 78 -11.77 -7.39 13.48
N LEU A 79 -10.73 -6.78 14.08
CA LEU A 79 -10.61 -5.34 14.29
C LEU A 79 -10.60 -4.55 12.98
N LEU A 80 -10.04 -5.11 11.91
CA LEU A 80 -10.00 -4.48 10.60
C LEU A 80 -11.41 -4.42 10.01
N ALA A 81 -12.14 -5.53 10.04
CA ALA A 81 -13.50 -5.57 9.52
C ALA A 81 -14.44 -4.64 10.28
N ASP A 82 -14.35 -4.61 11.62
CA ASP A 82 -15.10 -3.67 12.46
C ASP A 82 -14.77 -2.20 12.12
N LEU A 83 -13.49 -1.91 11.86
CA LEU A 83 -13.02 -0.57 11.52
C LEU A 83 -13.48 -0.11 10.12
N LEU A 84 -13.52 -1.03 9.16
CA LEU A 84 -13.91 -0.76 7.77
C LEU A 84 -15.41 -0.93 7.51
N GLY A 85 -16.13 -1.59 8.41
CA GLY A 85 -17.52 -2.01 8.24
C GLY A 85 -17.72 -3.17 7.26
N HIS A 86 -16.63 -3.78 6.78
CA HIS A 86 -16.62 -4.94 5.88
C HIS A 86 -15.26 -5.62 5.92
N HIS A 87 -15.20 -6.92 5.63
CA HIS A 87 -13.94 -7.59 5.30
C HIS A 87 -13.51 -7.24 3.88
N PRO A 88 -12.21 -6.99 3.63
CA PRO A 88 -11.70 -6.98 2.27
C PRO A 88 -11.94 -8.34 1.63
N ALA A 89 -12.34 -8.36 0.36
CA ALA A 89 -12.59 -9.60 -0.38
C ALA A 89 -11.36 -10.05 -1.17
N SER A 90 -10.45 -9.12 -1.46
CA SER A 90 -9.17 -9.39 -2.13
C SER A 90 -8.10 -8.37 -1.76
N VAL A 91 -6.85 -8.68 -2.11
CA VAL A 91 -5.71 -7.79 -1.87
C VAL A 91 -4.83 -7.66 -3.09
N VAL A 92 -4.14 -6.52 -3.19
CA VAL A 92 -3.00 -6.33 -4.07
C VAL A 92 -1.80 -5.89 -3.25
N SER A 93 -0.74 -6.70 -3.24
CA SER A 93 0.51 -6.41 -2.55
C SER A 93 1.53 -5.80 -3.50
N LEU A 94 2.21 -4.75 -3.02
CA LEU A 94 3.31 -4.09 -3.70
C LEU A 94 4.56 -4.18 -2.83
N ALA A 95 5.69 -4.59 -3.41
CA ALA A 95 6.96 -4.65 -2.69
C ALA A 95 8.11 -4.15 -3.56
N MET A 96 8.79 -3.10 -3.13
CA MET A 96 9.95 -2.60 -3.87
C MET A 96 11.19 -3.48 -3.64
N MET A 97 11.98 -3.66 -4.69
CA MET A 97 13.23 -4.45 -4.61
C MET A 97 14.39 -3.65 -4.00
N SER A 98 14.23 -2.34 -3.85
CA SER A 98 15.19 -1.40 -3.25
C SER A 98 14.52 -0.51 -2.19
N ASN A 99 15.32 0.14 -1.33
CA ASN A 99 14.84 0.89 -0.16
C ASN A 99 15.36 2.35 -0.12
N GLY A 100 15.65 2.95 -1.28
CA GLY A 100 15.98 4.36 -1.38
C GLY A 100 14.73 5.24 -1.36
N GLU A 101 14.88 6.54 -1.08
CA GLU A 101 13.76 7.49 -1.13
C GLU A 101 12.92 7.40 -2.42
N PRO A 102 13.52 7.29 -3.62
CA PRO A 102 12.73 7.14 -4.84
C PRO A 102 11.87 5.88 -4.85
N ASP A 103 12.31 4.78 -4.22
CA ASP A 103 11.53 3.54 -4.14
C ASP A 103 10.27 3.72 -3.29
N HIS A 104 10.37 4.44 -2.16
CA HIS A 104 9.20 4.77 -1.35
C HIS A 104 8.19 5.64 -2.14
N ARG A 105 8.69 6.60 -2.95
CA ARG A 105 7.83 7.45 -3.79
C ARG A 105 7.15 6.66 -4.91
N VAL A 106 7.90 5.78 -5.59
CA VAL A 106 7.35 4.87 -6.63
C VAL A 106 6.28 3.98 -6.03
N LEU A 107 6.53 3.39 -4.85
CA LEU A 107 5.57 2.54 -4.17
C LEU A 107 4.27 3.29 -3.85
N ALA A 108 4.37 4.48 -3.25
CA ALA A 108 3.20 5.26 -2.87
C ALA A 108 2.42 5.78 -4.08
N ALA A 109 3.09 6.29 -5.12
CA ALA A 109 2.41 6.74 -6.34
C ALA A 109 1.64 5.58 -7.01
N SER A 110 2.24 4.39 -7.01
CA SER A 110 1.61 3.17 -7.53
C SER A 110 0.41 2.76 -6.69
N ALA A 111 0.53 2.80 -5.35
CA ALA A 111 -0.56 2.53 -4.42
C ALA A 111 -1.70 3.56 -4.57
N VAL A 112 -1.41 4.86 -4.71
CA VAL A 112 -2.44 5.89 -4.99
C VAL A 112 -3.15 5.61 -6.31
N SER A 113 -2.40 5.27 -7.36
CA SER A 113 -2.98 4.97 -8.67
C SER A 113 -3.92 3.77 -8.61
N LEU A 114 -3.49 2.66 -7.99
CA LEU A 114 -4.32 1.47 -7.81
C LEU A 114 -5.51 1.71 -6.88
N ALA A 115 -5.30 2.44 -5.79
CA ALA A 115 -6.38 2.77 -4.84
C ALA A 115 -7.50 3.55 -5.53
N ARG A 116 -7.16 4.52 -6.39
CA ARG A 116 -8.15 5.22 -7.22
C ARG A 116 -8.78 4.32 -8.27
N TYR A 117 -8.00 3.42 -8.86
CA TYR A 117 -8.46 2.53 -9.93
C TYR A 117 -9.47 1.49 -9.43
N PHE A 118 -9.27 0.98 -8.21
CA PHE A 118 -10.11 -0.07 -7.61
C PHE A 118 -11.06 0.43 -6.50
N ASP A 119 -11.04 1.73 -6.17
CA ASP A 119 -11.69 2.26 -4.96
C ASP A 119 -11.24 1.50 -3.69
N ALA A 120 -9.93 1.27 -3.59
CA ALA A 120 -9.31 0.47 -2.55
C ALA A 120 -8.70 1.33 -1.44
N LEU A 121 -8.55 0.73 -0.26
CA LEU A 121 -7.79 1.31 0.85
C LEU A 121 -6.35 0.80 0.85
N VAL A 122 -5.42 1.59 1.35
CA VAL A 122 -3.98 1.26 1.39
C VAL A 122 -3.55 1.02 2.83
N HIS A 123 -3.18 -0.22 3.14
CA HIS A 123 -2.58 -0.61 4.39
C HIS A 123 -1.05 -0.41 4.34
N LEU A 124 -0.51 0.43 5.22
CA LEU A 124 0.90 0.81 5.20
C LEU A 124 1.86 -0.18 5.85
N GLY A 125 1.36 -1.21 6.54
CA GLY A 125 2.22 -2.16 7.27
C GLY A 125 2.73 -1.65 8.62
N GLY A 126 2.61 -0.35 8.89
CA GLY A 126 2.97 0.24 10.18
C GLY A 126 2.51 1.69 10.32
N LYS A 127 3.12 2.39 11.27
CA LYS A 127 2.66 3.72 11.69
C LYS A 127 3.20 4.84 10.80
N LEU A 128 2.34 5.79 10.44
CA LEU A 128 2.76 7.07 9.87
C LEU A 128 3.59 7.86 10.89
N ASP A 129 4.74 8.39 10.47
CA ASP A 129 5.60 9.23 11.32
C ASP A 129 5.46 10.70 10.93
N ILE A 130 4.33 11.29 11.32
CA ILE A 130 3.94 12.65 10.91
C ILE A 130 4.49 13.72 11.88
N ALA A 131 5.03 13.35 13.05
CA ALA A 131 5.66 14.31 13.97
C ALA A 131 6.65 13.70 14.95
N GLU A 132 7.52 14.56 15.48
CA GLU A 132 8.32 14.25 16.67
C GLU A 132 7.44 14.29 17.93
N GLY A 133 7.44 13.17 18.66
CA GLY A 133 6.68 12.96 19.88
C GLY A 133 5.82 11.71 19.77
N GLY A 134 5.66 11.00 20.89
CA GLY A 134 5.07 9.66 20.93
C GLY A 134 3.67 9.53 20.33
N ASP A 135 3.12 8.31 20.43
CA ASP A 135 1.97 7.87 19.61
C ASP A 135 0.73 8.78 19.66
N SER A 136 0.50 9.58 20.70
CA SER A 136 -0.61 10.54 20.74
C SER A 136 -0.54 11.65 19.67
N ARG A 137 0.66 12.20 19.40
CA ARG A 137 0.85 13.25 18.39
C ARG A 137 0.75 12.72 16.96
N VAL A 138 1.21 11.49 16.74
CA VAL A 138 1.03 10.78 15.47
C VAL A 138 -0.45 10.65 15.13
N ARG A 139 -1.31 10.36 16.12
CA ARG A 139 -2.75 10.25 15.88
C ARG A 139 -3.39 11.58 15.50
N GLU A 140 -3.03 12.65 16.21
CA GLU A 140 -3.60 13.98 15.97
C GLU A 140 -3.24 14.50 14.58
N ASN A 141 -1.97 14.36 14.18
CA ASN A 141 -1.53 14.85 12.88
C ASN A 141 -2.07 14.04 11.70
N ALA A 142 -2.23 12.73 11.86
CA ALA A 142 -2.80 11.89 10.82
C ALA A 142 -4.27 12.26 10.51
N ARG A 143 -5.01 12.76 11.49
CA ARG A 143 -6.41 13.23 11.31
C ARG A 143 -6.52 14.52 10.49
N HIS A 144 -5.42 15.23 10.28
CA HIS A 144 -5.39 16.44 9.47
C HIS A 144 -5.05 16.19 8.00
N LEU A 145 -4.72 14.95 7.62
CA LEU A 145 -4.62 14.59 6.21
C LEU A 145 -6.02 14.63 5.57
N PRO A 146 -6.17 15.24 4.38
CA PRO A 146 -7.36 15.06 3.56
C PRO A 146 -7.68 13.59 3.34
N GLY A 147 -8.95 13.22 3.22
CA GLY A 147 -9.37 11.82 3.03
C GLY A 147 -9.55 11.05 4.33
N ALA A 148 -9.71 9.73 4.20
CA ALA A 148 -9.92 8.80 5.28
C ALA A 148 -8.60 8.22 5.79
N VAL A 149 -8.40 8.32 7.10
CA VAL A 149 -7.27 7.68 7.81
C VAL A 149 -7.81 6.85 8.96
N TYR A 150 -7.55 5.56 8.89
CA TYR A 150 -7.90 4.60 9.92
C TYR A 150 -6.65 4.15 10.67
N GLN A 151 -6.85 3.79 11.94
CA GLN A 151 -5.79 3.28 12.81
C GLN A 151 -6.23 1.93 13.34
N CYS A 152 -5.49 0.89 12.97
CA CYS A 152 -5.75 -0.45 13.46
C CYS A 152 -4.67 -0.82 14.49
N PRO A 153 -5.05 -1.22 15.71
CA PRO A 153 -4.14 -1.92 16.61
C PRO A 153 -3.63 -3.20 15.93
N ARG A 154 -2.36 -3.51 16.14
CA ARG A 154 -1.72 -4.74 15.64
C ARG A 154 -0.80 -5.29 16.72
N GLU A 155 -0.81 -6.60 16.93
CA GLU A 155 0.22 -7.24 17.74
C GLU A 155 1.43 -7.57 16.85
N THR A 156 2.63 -7.25 17.33
CA THR A 156 3.86 -7.66 16.65
C THR A 156 4.16 -9.12 16.98
N PRO A 157 5.01 -9.82 16.20
CA PRO A 157 5.44 -11.19 16.52
C PRO A 157 6.10 -11.36 17.91
N ARG A 158 6.42 -10.26 18.60
CA ARG A 158 6.99 -10.23 19.96
C ARG A 158 5.96 -9.93 21.04
N GLY A 159 4.67 -9.97 20.71
CA GLY A 159 3.57 -9.68 21.63
C GLY A 159 3.41 -8.21 22.02
N ARG A 160 4.02 -7.29 21.25
CA ARG A 160 3.85 -5.84 21.51
C ARG A 160 2.72 -5.29 20.67
N LEU A 161 1.79 -4.59 21.30
CA LEU A 161 0.79 -3.80 20.61
C LEU A 161 1.45 -2.59 19.94
N THR A 162 1.20 -2.43 18.64
CA THR A 162 1.56 -1.29 17.81
C THR A 162 0.32 -0.79 17.06
N LEU A 163 0.47 0.28 16.30
CA LEU A 163 -0.54 0.76 15.36
C LEU A 163 -0.04 0.57 13.92
N THR A 164 -0.98 0.26 13.04
CA THR A 164 -0.83 0.37 11.59
C THR A 164 -1.86 1.38 11.06
N HIS A 165 -1.50 2.10 10.01
CA HIS A 165 -2.39 3.05 9.36
C HIS A 165 -2.92 2.48 8.05
N ILE A 166 -4.21 2.73 7.82
CA ILE A 166 -4.89 2.44 6.57
C ILE A 166 -5.43 3.76 6.04
N LEU A 167 -5.16 4.04 4.77
CA LEU A 167 -5.45 5.33 4.15
C LEU A 167 -6.28 5.10 2.89
N ASP A 168 -7.15 6.04 2.56
CA ASP A 168 -7.62 6.12 1.17
C ASP A 168 -6.55 6.75 0.26
N ALA A 169 -6.86 6.83 -1.03
CA ALA A 169 -5.93 7.38 -2.03
C ALA A 169 -5.58 8.85 -1.79
N ASP A 170 -6.52 9.66 -1.29
CA ASP A 170 -6.32 11.09 -1.11
C ASP A 170 -5.49 11.39 0.14
N ALA A 171 -5.69 10.63 1.22
CA ALA A 171 -4.86 10.67 2.41
C ALA A 171 -3.42 10.23 2.12
N LEU A 172 -3.24 9.17 1.32
CA LEU A 172 -1.90 8.76 0.90
C LEU A 172 -1.23 9.80 -0.01
N ALA A 173 -1.97 10.38 -0.96
CA ALA A 173 -1.44 11.45 -1.80
C ALA A 173 -1.03 12.70 -0.98
N ALA A 174 -1.81 13.05 0.04
CA ALA A 174 -1.43 14.11 0.97
C ALA A 174 -0.20 13.75 1.82
N TRP A 175 -0.07 12.50 2.25
CA TRP A 175 1.13 12.01 2.93
C TRP A 175 2.37 12.10 2.04
N MET A 176 2.26 11.80 0.74
CA MET A 176 3.37 11.91 -0.23
C MET A 176 3.92 13.33 -0.37
N ALA A 177 3.09 14.35 -0.14
CA ALA A 177 3.50 15.75 -0.16
C ALA A 177 4.22 16.20 1.13
N HIS A 178 4.19 15.38 2.18
CA HIS A 178 4.81 15.71 3.45
C HIS A 178 6.35 15.67 3.38
N PRO A 179 7.10 16.63 3.97
CA PRO A 179 8.57 16.65 3.90
C PRO A 179 9.27 15.42 4.50
N ARG A 180 8.59 14.72 5.41
CA ARG A 180 9.09 13.48 6.05
C ARG A 180 8.52 12.20 5.42
N PHE A 181 7.91 12.32 4.24
CA PHE A 181 7.28 11.19 3.57
C PHE A 181 8.24 10.00 3.47
N HIS A 182 7.75 8.86 3.91
CA HIS A 182 8.28 7.55 3.59
C HIS A 182 7.14 6.54 3.72
N MET A 183 7.18 5.50 2.88
CA MET A 183 6.37 4.30 3.11
C MET A 183 6.94 3.52 4.29
N VAL A 184 6.07 2.95 5.13
CA VAL A 184 6.48 2.17 6.28
C VAL A 184 6.96 0.79 5.80
N LYS A 185 7.88 0.19 6.57
CA LYS A 185 8.49 -1.11 6.29
C LYS A 185 7.96 -2.17 7.26
#